data_AF-A0A956R9Z3-F1
#
_entry.id   AF-A0A956R9Z3-F1
#
_cell.length_a   1.000
_cell.length_b   1.000
_cell.length_c   1.000
_cell.angle_alpha   90.00
_cell.angle_beta   90.00
_cell.angle_gamma   90.00
#
_symmetry.space_group_name_H-M   'P 1'
#
loop_
_entity.id
_entity.type
_entity.pdbx_description
1 polymer ?
#
loop_
_entity_poly.entity_id
_entity_poly.type
_entity_poly.pdbx_seq_one_letter_code
_entity_poly.pdbx_strand_id
1 'polypeptide(L)'
;DHQAARVVLERAAGLLDGLPPDHPRRLSIASQLVEVQAALGPAAPAIEALERILSQQRAAPGVDPTEVTSTRLRLAEVLLRDGRADQARPHLRAVVDQLEASQGPVAPALADPATALGECLLAQAEPAEALALLERAWSLREREEGFAAERARTAFALARALAAAAPDPQPRALALAEQARDAQAGRGPEGSTEVAAIEAWIGDAKARLGETSSP
;
A
#
# COMPACT_ATOMS: atom_id res chain seq x y z
N ASP A 1 -5.80 -14.12 2.83
CA ASP A 1 -5.07 -15.30 2.33
C ASP A 1 -4.98 -15.20 0.82
N HIS A 2 -3.77 -14.93 0.32
CA HIS A 2 -3.47 -14.79 -1.11
C HIS A 2 -3.77 -16.05 -1.91
N GLN A 3 -3.64 -17.25 -1.34
CA GLN A 3 -3.92 -18.49 -2.05
C GLN A 3 -5.42 -18.68 -2.29
N ALA A 4 -6.25 -18.40 -1.29
CA ALA A 4 -7.70 -18.41 -1.44
C ALA A 4 -8.17 -17.35 -2.45
N ALA A 5 -7.61 -16.14 -2.41
CA ALA A 5 -7.90 -15.08 -3.37
C ALA A 5 -7.56 -15.51 -4.80
N ARG A 6 -6.40 -16.14 -5.02
CA ARG A 6 -5.98 -16.66 -6.33
C ARG A 6 -7.01 -17.64 -6.89
N VAL A 7 -7.45 -18.60 -6.10
CA VAL A 7 -8.44 -19.62 -6.54
C VAL A 7 -9.77 -18.97 -6.95
N VAL A 8 -10.23 -17.96 -6.21
CA VAL A 8 -11.47 -17.23 -6.55
C VAL A 8 -11.31 -16.44 -7.85
N LEU A 9 -10.19 -15.74 -8.00
CA LEU A 9 -9.90 -14.93 -9.19
C LEU A 9 -9.71 -15.79 -10.45
N GLU A 10 -9.09 -16.97 -10.34
CA GLU A 10 -8.96 -17.93 -11.45
C GLU A 10 -10.32 -18.43 -11.92
N ARG A 11 -11.24 -18.72 -10.99
CA ARG A 11 -12.62 -19.08 -11.34
C ARG A 11 -13.34 -17.93 -12.01
N ALA A 12 -13.20 -16.70 -11.49
CA ALA A 12 -13.80 -15.52 -12.08
C ALA A 12 -13.26 -15.26 -13.50
N ALA A 13 -11.96 -15.48 -13.72
CA ALA A 13 -11.34 -15.37 -15.04
C ALA A 13 -11.95 -16.37 -16.04
N GLY A 14 -12.15 -17.63 -15.63
CA GLY A 14 -12.77 -18.66 -16.47
C GLY A 14 -14.21 -18.33 -16.89
N LEU A 15 -14.98 -17.62 -16.06
CA LEU A 15 -16.32 -17.15 -16.42
C LEU A 15 -16.31 -16.08 -17.53
N LEU A 16 -15.15 -15.47 -17.80
CA LEU A 16 -14.99 -14.39 -18.77
C LEU A 16 -14.23 -14.83 -20.03
N ASP A 17 -13.88 -16.11 -20.18
CA ASP A 17 -13.07 -16.60 -21.31
C ASP A 17 -13.76 -16.45 -22.67
N GLY A 18 -15.09 -16.37 -22.69
CA GLY A 18 -15.87 -16.08 -23.90
C GLY A 18 -15.79 -14.62 -24.36
N LEU A 19 -15.23 -13.72 -23.56
CA LEU A 19 -15.06 -12.30 -23.92
C LEU A 19 -13.72 -12.09 -24.65
N PRO A 20 -13.61 -11.08 -25.54
CA PRO A 20 -12.34 -10.70 -26.15
C PRO A 20 -11.22 -10.48 -25.11
N PRO A 21 -9.94 -10.80 -25.40
CA PRO A 21 -8.85 -10.68 -24.43
C PRO A 21 -8.66 -9.26 -23.86
N ASP A 22 -8.98 -8.24 -24.64
CA ASP A 22 -8.92 -6.82 -24.29
C ASP A 22 -10.22 -6.30 -23.65
N HIS A 23 -11.20 -7.18 -23.42
CA HIS A 23 -12.45 -6.79 -22.79
C HIS A 23 -12.20 -6.24 -21.37
N PRO A 24 -12.78 -5.08 -21.00
CA PRO A 24 -12.47 -4.40 -19.72
C PRO A 24 -12.58 -5.29 -18.48
N ARG A 25 -13.62 -6.13 -18.41
CA ARG A 25 -13.80 -7.08 -17.29
C ARG A 25 -12.69 -8.15 -17.20
N ARG A 26 -12.17 -8.64 -18.34
CA ARG A 26 -11.04 -9.59 -18.32
C ARG A 26 -9.78 -8.90 -17.83
N LEU A 27 -9.51 -7.70 -18.32
CA LEU A 27 -8.38 -6.87 -17.89
C LEU A 27 -8.44 -6.55 -16.38
N SER A 28 -9.63 -6.23 -15.87
CA SER A 28 -9.85 -6.01 -14.43
C SER A 28 -9.45 -7.24 -13.61
N ILE A 29 -10.06 -8.40 -13.87
CA ILE A 29 -9.75 -9.64 -13.13
C ILE A 29 -8.28 -10.05 -13.30
N ALA A 30 -7.72 -9.90 -14.50
CA ALA A 30 -6.31 -10.17 -14.75
C ALA A 30 -5.39 -9.30 -13.87
N SER A 31 -5.69 -8.00 -13.70
CA SER A 31 -4.88 -7.12 -12.85
C SER A 31 -4.87 -7.57 -11.38
N GLN A 32 -6.01 -8.05 -10.87
CA GLN A 32 -6.11 -8.56 -9.50
C GLN A 32 -5.34 -9.87 -9.34
N LEU A 33 -5.46 -10.76 -10.33
CA LEU A 33 -4.75 -12.03 -10.31
C LEU A 33 -3.23 -11.83 -10.32
N VAL A 34 -2.75 -10.89 -11.14
CA VAL A 34 -1.32 -10.56 -11.23
C VAL A 34 -0.77 -10.03 -9.90
N GLU A 35 -1.50 -9.15 -9.21
CA GLU A 35 -1.08 -8.68 -7.89
C GLU A 35 -1.01 -9.82 -6.86
N VAL A 36 -2.03 -10.69 -6.82
CA VAL A 36 -2.02 -11.85 -5.91
C VAL A 36 -0.87 -12.81 -6.24
N GLN A 37 -0.55 -13.00 -7.52
CA GLN A 37 0.61 -13.77 -7.94
C GLN A 37 1.93 -13.11 -7.52
N ALA A 38 2.02 -11.78 -7.59
CA ALA A 38 3.18 -11.02 -7.11
C ALA A 38 3.38 -11.15 -5.60
N ALA A 39 2.30 -11.28 -4.83
CA ALA A 39 2.39 -11.54 -3.40
C ALA A 39 2.97 -12.92 -3.08
N LEU A 40 2.77 -13.90 -3.96
CA LEU A 40 3.21 -15.30 -3.82
C LEU A 40 4.48 -15.64 -4.62
N GLY A 41 5.07 -14.69 -5.35
CA GLY A 41 6.09 -14.96 -6.36
C GLY A 41 6.93 -13.74 -6.72
N PRO A 42 7.69 -13.80 -7.83
CA PRO A 42 8.56 -12.70 -8.23
C PRO A 42 7.76 -11.47 -8.73
N ALA A 43 8.19 -10.27 -8.35
CA ALA A 43 7.52 -9.02 -8.71
C ALA A 43 7.72 -8.62 -10.19
N ALA A 44 8.89 -8.90 -10.78
CA ALA A 44 9.21 -8.49 -12.15
C ALA A 44 8.17 -8.90 -13.23
N PRO A 45 7.74 -10.17 -13.34
CA PRO A 45 6.72 -10.55 -14.33
C PRO A 45 5.36 -9.91 -14.03
N ALA A 46 5.06 -9.61 -12.76
CA ALA A 46 3.82 -8.94 -12.39
C ALA A 46 3.82 -7.47 -12.79
N ILE A 47 4.94 -6.77 -12.63
CA ILE A 47 5.12 -5.39 -13.10
C ILE A 47 4.88 -5.32 -14.61
N GLU A 48 5.57 -6.15 -15.40
CA GLU A 48 5.40 -6.20 -16.86
C GLU A 48 3.95 -6.51 -17.26
N ALA A 49 3.29 -7.40 -16.52
CA ALA A 49 1.90 -7.74 -16.78
C ALA A 49 0.92 -6.60 -16.48
N LEU A 50 1.09 -5.91 -15.36
CA LEU A 50 0.27 -4.75 -14.99
C LEU A 50 0.49 -3.57 -15.94
N GLU A 51 1.71 -3.32 -16.39
CA GLU A 51 2.01 -2.29 -17.41
C GLU A 51 1.29 -2.59 -18.74
N ARG A 52 1.29 -3.85 -19.18
CA ARG A 52 0.58 -4.28 -20.39
C ARG A 52 -0.93 -4.12 -20.24
N ILE A 53 -1.50 -4.54 -19.12
CA ILE A 53 -2.94 -4.40 -18.83
C ILE A 53 -3.32 -2.92 -18.83
N LEU A 54 -2.52 -2.07 -18.18
CA LEU A 54 -2.75 -0.64 -18.13
C LEU A 54 -2.68 0.00 -19.53
N SER A 55 -1.76 -0.45 -20.38
CA SER A 55 -1.69 -0.02 -21.78
C SER A 55 -2.93 -0.43 -22.57
N GLN A 56 -3.42 -1.66 -22.39
CA GLN A 56 -4.63 -2.16 -23.05
C GLN A 56 -5.88 -1.38 -22.59
N GLN A 57 -6.02 -1.16 -21.29
CA GLN A 57 -7.11 -0.37 -20.72
C GLN A 57 -7.15 1.07 -21.26
N ARG A 58 -5.99 1.69 -21.49
CA ARG A 58 -5.90 3.05 -22.06
C ARG A 58 -6.27 3.10 -23.55
N ALA A 59 -6.02 2.02 -24.28
CA ALA A 59 -6.33 1.94 -25.71
C ALA A 59 -7.78 1.49 -25.98
N ALA A 60 -8.41 0.78 -25.04
CA ALA A 60 -9.74 0.24 -25.20
C ALA A 60 -10.84 1.30 -24.98
N PRO A 61 -11.78 1.45 -25.92
CA PRO A 61 -12.90 2.38 -25.76
C PRO A 61 -13.87 1.89 -24.66
N GLY A 62 -14.39 2.83 -23.87
CA GLY A 62 -15.41 2.53 -22.86
C GLY A 62 -14.90 1.87 -21.57
N VAL A 63 -13.59 1.81 -21.35
CA VAL A 63 -13.03 1.41 -20.05
C VAL A 63 -13.40 2.44 -19.00
N ASP A 64 -13.94 1.96 -17.87
CA ASP A 64 -14.24 2.80 -16.73
C ASP A 64 -12.93 3.40 -16.17
N PRO A 65 -12.82 4.73 -16.00
CA PRO A 65 -11.65 5.36 -15.40
C PRO A 65 -11.21 4.76 -14.05
N THR A 66 -12.15 4.22 -13.27
CA THR A 66 -11.86 3.59 -11.96
C THR A 66 -11.10 2.26 -12.09
N GLU A 67 -11.28 1.52 -13.19
CA GLU A 67 -10.51 0.30 -13.48
C GLU A 67 -9.04 0.63 -13.78
N VAL A 68 -8.82 1.74 -14.50
CA VAL A 68 -7.48 2.26 -14.78
C VAL A 68 -6.80 2.72 -13.48
N THR A 69 -7.53 3.40 -12.60
CA THR A 69 -7.05 3.82 -11.27
C THR A 69 -6.68 2.63 -10.41
N SER A 70 -7.53 1.61 -10.37
CA SER A 70 -7.28 0.38 -9.62
C SER A 70 -6.03 -0.34 -10.11
N THR A 71 -5.86 -0.44 -11.43
CA THR A 71 -4.67 -1.06 -12.04
C THR A 71 -3.39 -0.25 -11.76
N ARG A 72 -3.47 1.09 -11.76
CA ARG A 72 -2.35 1.96 -11.36
C ARG A 72 -1.95 1.74 -9.91
N LEU A 73 -2.92 1.62 -9.01
CA LEU A 73 -2.65 1.38 -7.59
C LEU A 73 -1.93 0.04 -7.41
N ARG A 74 -2.44 -1.04 -8.01
CA ARG A 74 -1.79 -2.37 -7.95
C ARG A 74 -0.37 -2.35 -8.50
N LEU A 75 -0.15 -1.71 -9.66
CA LEU A 75 1.19 -1.56 -10.23
C LEU A 75 2.13 -0.85 -9.26
N ALA A 76 1.67 0.23 -8.63
CA ALA A 76 2.47 0.96 -7.66
C ALA A 76 2.78 0.14 -6.40
N GLU A 77 1.83 -0.64 -5.91
CA GLU A 77 2.05 -1.50 -4.74
C GLU A 77 3.07 -2.61 -5.03
N VAL A 78 3.00 -3.23 -6.20
CA VAL A 78 4.00 -4.21 -6.62
C VAL A 78 5.37 -3.55 -6.80
N LEU A 79 5.44 -2.35 -7.40
CA LEU A 79 6.68 -1.59 -7.52
C LEU A 79 7.29 -1.24 -6.16
N LEU A 80 6.48 -0.83 -5.17
CA LEU A 80 6.95 -0.54 -3.82
C LEU A 80 7.50 -1.79 -3.13
N ARG A 81 6.82 -2.94 -3.25
CA ARG A 81 7.29 -4.22 -2.71
C ARG A 81 8.63 -4.65 -3.33
N ASP A 82 8.85 -4.30 -4.61
CA ASP A 82 10.11 -4.53 -5.33
C ASP A 82 11.18 -3.46 -5.04
N GLY A 83 10.90 -2.47 -4.18
CA GLY A 83 11.83 -1.40 -3.82
C GLY A 83 11.97 -0.29 -4.87
N ARG A 84 11.12 -0.27 -5.91
CA ARG A 84 11.14 0.70 -7.02
C ARG A 84 10.28 1.93 -6.73
N ALA A 85 10.55 2.59 -5.61
CA ALA A 85 9.77 3.76 -5.14
C ALA A 85 9.68 4.87 -6.19
N ASP A 86 10.77 5.21 -6.88
CA ASP A 86 10.78 6.25 -7.91
C ASP A 86 9.78 6.02 -9.04
N GLN A 87 9.54 4.76 -9.37
CA GLN A 87 8.57 4.39 -10.40
C GLN A 87 7.16 4.30 -9.85
N ALA A 88 6.99 3.92 -8.57
CA ALA A 88 5.68 3.88 -7.93
C ALA A 88 5.08 5.28 -7.71
N ARG A 89 5.89 6.29 -7.35
CA ARG A 89 5.44 7.67 -7.03
C ARG A 89 4.49 8.27 -8.06
N PRO A 90 4.80 8.32 -9.38
CA PRO A 90 3.91 8.93 -10.35
C PRO A 90 2.56 8.20 -10.48
N HIS A 91 2.54 6.87 -10.32
CA HIS A 91 1.30 6.10 -10.32
C HIS A 91 0.43 6.42 -9.10
N LEU A 92 1.02 6.47 -7.91
CA LEU A 92 0.32 6.79 -6.66
C LEU A 92 -0.20 8.22 -6.64
N ARG A 93 0.61 9.20 -7.08
CA ARG A 93 0.17 10.59 -7.20
C ARG A 93 -1.05 10.70 -8.10
N ALA A 94 -1.01 10.09 -9.28
CA ALA A 94 -2.14 10.09 -10.20
C ALA A 94 -3.40 9.43 -9.61
N VAL A 95 -3.26 8.38 -8.80
CA VAL A 95 -4.37 7.74 -8.10
C VAL A 95 -4.97 8.67 -7.05
N VAL A 96 -4.14 9.29 -6.19
CA VAL A 96 -4.59 10.25 -5.18
C VAL A 96 -5.30 11.43 -5.83
N ASP A 97 -4.69 12.07 -6.83
CA ASP A 97 -5.26 13.25 -7.50
C ASP A 97 -6.62 12.92 -8.15
N GLN A 98 -6.75 11.75 -8.78
CA GLN A 98 -8.00 11.34 -9.41
C GLN A 98 -9.10 11.03 -8.37
N LEU A 99 -8.76 10.36 -7.27
CA LEU A 99 -9.71 10.06 -6.20
C LEU A 99 -10.16 11.33 -5.49
N GLU A 100 -9.25 12.28 -5.24
CA GLU A 100 -9.61 13.59 -4.68
C GLU A 100 -10.56 14.37 -5.60
N ALA A 101 -10.24 14.41 -6.89
CA ALA A 101 -11.07 15.12 -7.86
C ALA A 101 -12.47 14.50 -8.02
N SER A 102 -12.60 13.18 -7.87
CA SER A 102 -13.86 12.46 -8.09
C SER A 102 -14.70 12.25 -6.84
N GLN A 103 -14.08 12.08 -5.67
CA GLN A 103 -14.76 11.71 -4.42
C GLN A 103 -14.52 12.72 -3.28
N GLY A 104 -13.66 13.70 -3.48
CA GLY A 104 -13.30 14.71 -2.49
C GLY A 104 -12.15 14.27 -1.57
N PRO A 105 -11.57 15.22 -0.80
CA PRO A 105 -10.33 15.00 -0.08
C PRO A 105 -10.46 14.15 1.20
N VAL A 106 -11.68 13.83 1.64
CA VAL A 106 -11.95 13.05 2.86
C VAL A 106 -12.57 11.67 2.56
N ALA A 107 -12.50 11.22 1.30
CA ALA A 107 -13.03 9.91 0.92
C ALA A 107 -12.21 8.77 1.57
N PRO A 108 -12.84 7.78 2.21
CA PRO A 108 -12.12 6.63 2.79
C PRO A 108 -11.21 5.88 1.80
N ALA A 109 -11.62 5.82 0.52
CA ALA A 109 -10.84 5.21 -0.56
C ALA A 109 -9.46 5.87 -0.81
N LEU A 110 -9.23 7.09 -0.30
CA LEU A 110 -7.92 7.74 -0.38
C LEU A 110 -6.90 7.17 0.59
N ALA A 111 -7.34 6.45 1.63
CA ALA A 111 -6.46 6.04 2.70
C ALA A 111 -5.30 5.18 2.16
N ASP A 112 -5.59 4.13 1.37
CA ASP A 112 -4.59 3.20 0.85
C ASP A 112 -3.56 3.85 -0.09
N PRO A 113 -3.97 4.56 -1.16
CA PRO A 113 -3.01 5.23 -2.02
C PRO A 113 -2.24 6.34 -1.30
N ALA A 114 -2.83 7.01 -0.30
CA ALA A 114 -2.10 7.99 0.52
C ALA A 114 -1.05 7.32 1.42
N THR A 115 -1.36 6.17 2.02
CA THR A 115 -0.39 5.37 2.80
C THR A 115 0.76 4.92 1.92
N ALA A 116 0.47 4.33 0.75
CA ALA A 116 1.50 3.88 -0.18
C ALA A 116 2.36 5.04 -0.71
N LEU A 117 1.77 6.21 -0.98
CA LEU A 117 2.53 7.40 -1.37
C LEU A 117 3.42 7.90 -0.24
N GLY A 118 2.95 7.85 1.01
CA GLY A 118 3.76 8.16 2.18
C GLY A 118 4.95 7.22 2.35
N GLU A 119 4.76 5.92 2.16
CA GLU A 119 5.85 4.92 2.16
C GLU A 119 6.87 5.18 1.05
N CYS A 120 6.40 5.55 -0.14
CA CYS A 120 7.24 5.94 -1.27
C CYS A 120 8.13 7.13 -0.90
N LEU A 121 7.56 8.17 -0.29
CA LEU A 121 8.28 9.37 0.12
C LEU A 121 9.29 9.07 1.24
N LEU A 122 8.97 8.16 2.16
CA LEU A 122 9.93 7.71 3.18
C LEU A 122 11.11 6.97 2.55
N ALA A 123 10.88 6.13 1.54
CA ALA A 123 11.95 5.45 0.81
C ALA A 123 12.85 6.44 0.05
N GLN A 124 12.31 7.61 -0.32
CA GLN A 124 13.02 8.70 -1.00
C GLN A 124 13.63 9.73 -0.03
N ALA A 125 13.60 9.47 1.29
CA ALA A 125 14.08 10.39 2.32
C ALA A 125 13.39 11.77 2.30
N GLU A 126 12.08 11.81 1.98
CA GLU A 126 11.21 12.99 2.03
C GLU A 126 10.20 12.92 3.21
N PRO A 127 10.65 12.87 4.48
CA PRO A 127 9.79 12.56 5.61
C PRO A 127 8.75 13.64 5.92
N ALA A 128 9.00 14.90 5.58
CA ALA A 128 8.05 15.99 5.83
C ALA A 128 6.78 15.88 4.95
N GLU A 129 6.94 15.57 3.67
CA GLU A 129 5.81 15.33 2.77
C GLU A 129 5.11 14.02 3.13
N ALA A 130 5.88 12.97 3.45
CA ALA A 130 5.34 11.70 3.92
C ALA A 130 4.46 11.87 5.16
N LEU A 131 4.92 12.65 6.14
CA LEU A 131 4.20 12.89 7.39
C LEU A 131 2.82 13.51 7.12
N ALA A 132 2.75 14.57 6.31
CA ALA A 132 1.47 15.21 5.98
C ALA A 132 0.47 14.25 5.33
N LEU A 133 0.94 13.40 4.41
CA LEU A 133 0.10 12.40 3.73
C LEU A 133 -0.33 11.27 4.67
N LEU A 134 0.57 10.79 5.52
CA LEU A 134 0.32 9.68 6.44
C LEU A 134 -0.61 10.09 7.60
N GLU A 135 -0.51 11.33 8.08
CA GLU A 135 -1.48 11.89 9.05
C GLU A 135 -2.89 11.89 8.47
N ARG A 136 -3.01 12.30 7.21
CA ARG A 136 -4.29 12.27 6.51
C ARG A 136 -4.78 10.84 6.32
N ALA A 137 -3.95 9.94 5.81
CA ALA A 137 -4.29 8.54 5.63
C ALA A 137 -4.75 7.89 6.95
N TRP A 138 -4.08 8.22 8.06
CA TRP A 138 -4.47 7.78 9.40
C TRP A 138 -5.84 8.32 9.80
N SER A 139 -6.09 9.62 9.64
CA SER A 139 -7.37 10.25 9.98
C SER A 139 -8.58 9.65 9.25
N LEU A 140 -8.37 9.12 8.05
CA LEU A 140 -9.40 8.49 7.23
C LEU A 140 -9.79 7.10 7.72
N ARG A 141 -8.86 6.37 8.37
CA ARG A 141 -9.05 4.94 8.70
C ARG A 141 -8.93 4.58 10.18
N GLU A 142 -8.50 5.50 11.06
CA GLU A 142 -8.18 5.19 12.46
C GLU A 142 -9.37 4.58 13.23
N ARG A 143 -10.61 4.90 12.81
CA ARG A 143 -11.86 4.43 13.40
C ARG A 143 -12.49 3.23 12.70
N GLU A 144 -11.90 2.73 11.62
CA GLU A 144 -12.53 1.68 10.81
C GLU A 144 -12.23 0.28 11.35
N GLU A 145 -13.13 -0.33 12.09
CA GLU A 145 -12.87 -1.59 12.83
C GLU A 145 -12.46 -2.79 11.93
N GLY A 146 -12.95 -2.86 10.69
CA GLY A 146 -12.75 -3.99 9.77
C GLY A 146 -11.37 -4.12 9.08
N PHE A 147 -10.54 -3.07 9.12
CA PHE A 147 -9.32 -2.98 8.31
C PHE A 147 -8.03 -3.00 9.16
N ALA A 148 -7.93 -3.92 10.11
CA ALA A 148 -6.85 -3.86 11.10
C ALA A 148 -5.43 -4.03 10.52
N ALA A 149 -5.22 -4.75 9.40
CA ALA A 149 -3.89 -4.82 8.77
C ALA A 149 -3.54 -3.50 8.07
N GLU A 150 -4.49 -2.92 7.38
CA GLU A 150 -4.32 -1.68 6.63
C GLU A 150 -4.15 -0.48 7.59
N ARG A 151 -4.85 -0.51 8.74
CA ARG A 151 -4.58 0.38 9.87
C ARG A 151 -3.16 0.18 10.42
N ALA A 152 -2.72 -1.06 10.64
CA ALA A 152 -1.38 -1.35 11.14
C ALA A 152 -0.28 -0.82 10.20
N ARG A 153 -0.42 -1.08 8.89
CA ARG A 153 0.49 -0.55 7.84
C ARG A 153 0.60 0.96 7.93
N THR A 154 -0.55 1.64 7.98
CA THR A 154 -0.59 3.12 8.04
C THR A 154 0.00 3.67 9.34
N ALA A 155 -0.32 3.05 10.48
CA ALA A 155 0.24 3.43 11.78
C ALA A 155 1.76 3.29 11.79
N PHE A 156 2.30 2.19 11.27
CA PHE A 156 3.73 1.96 11.23
C PHE A 156 4.44 2.92 10.26
N ALA A 157 3.87 3.16 9.08
CA ALA A 157 4.40 4.17 8.16
C ALA A 157 4.42 5.56 8.80
N LEU A 158 3.34 5.96 9.49
CA LEU A 158 3.27 7.23 10.22
C LEU A 158 4.29 7.31 11.35
N ALA A 159 4.50 6.22 12.11
CA ALA A 159 5.54 6.14 13.14
C ALA A 159 6.94 6.39 12.55
N ARG A 160 7.25 5.78 11.40
CA ARG A 160 8.51 6.00 10.68
C ARG A 160 8.66 7.43 10.20
N ALA A 161 7.58 8.04 9.69
CA ALA A 161 7.61 9.45 9.26
C ALA A 161 7.85 10.41 10.42
N LEU A 162 7.17 10.20 11.56
CA LEU A 162 7.37 11.00 12.78
C LEU A 162 8.81 10.91 13.28
N ALA A 163 9.40 9.71 13.30
CA ALA A 163 10.76 9.50 13.75
C ALA A 163 11.83 10.01 12.76
N ALA A 164 11.48 10.16 11.47
CA ALA A 164 12.38 10.71 10.45
C ALA A 164 12.27 12.25 10.37
N ALA A 165 11.12 12.83 10.74
CA ALA A 165 10.89 14.27 10.73
C ALA A 165 11.45 14.99 11.98
N ALA A 166 11.81 14.25 13.04
CA ALA A 166 12.36 14.80 14.28
C ALA A 166 13.60 14.01 14.74
N PRO A 167 14.62 14.66 15.34
CA PRO A 167 15.82 13.98 15.83
C PRO A 167 15.53 12.95 16.93
N ASP A 168 14.56 13.26 17.80
CA ASP A 168 14.19 12.42 18.93
C ASP A 168 12.93 11.60 18.63
N PRO A 169 12.94 10.28 18.88
CA PRO A 169 11.76 9.42 18.71
C PRO A 169 10.61 9.89 19.61
N GLN A 170 9.57 10.48 19.01
CA GLN A 170 8.45 11.02 19.77
C GLN A 170 7.64 9.88 20.43
N PRO A 171 7.10 10.06 21.65
CA PRO A 171 6.22 9.06 22.30
C PRO A 171 5.08 8.57 21.41
N ARG A 172 4.56 9.46 20.56
CA ARG A 172 3.52 9.14 19.56
C ARG A 172 3.99 8.14 18.50
N ALA A 173 5.24 8.25 18.03
CA ALA A 173 5.78 7.32 17.05
C ALA A 173 5.89 5.90 17.63
N LEU A 174 6.36 5.78 18.88
CA LEU A 174 6.40 4.50 19.59
C LEU A 174 5.01 3.91 19.78
N ALA A 175 4.04 4.71 20.24
CA ALA A 175 2.66 4.25 20.45
C ALA A 175 2.01 3.73 19.15
N LEU A 176 2.23 4.42 18.02
CA LEU A 176 1.74 3.98 16.72
C LEU A 176 2.40 2.68 16.23
N ALA A 177 3.71 2.51 16.47
CA ALA A 177 4.40 1.28 16.14
C ALA A 177 3.93 0.11 17.02
N GLU A 178 3.73 0.32 18.32
CA GLU A 178 3.17 -0.68 19.23
C GLU A 178 1.74 -1.08 18.82
N GLN A 179 0.90 -0.10 18.45
CA GLN A 179 -0.43 -0.36 17.91
C GLN A 179 -0.38 -1.19 16.60
N ALA A 180 0.56 -0.89 15.70
CA ALA A 180 0.73 -1.64 14.47
C ALA A 180 1.12 -3.10 14.73
N ARG A 181 2.09 -3.32 15.63
CA ARG A 181 2.52 -4.65 16.07
C ARG A 181 1.34 -5.46 16.61
N ASP A 182 0.58 -4.87 17.54
CA ASP A 182 -0.51 -5.57 18.23
C ASP A 182 -1.65 -5.93 17.26
N ALA A 183 -1.90 -5.10 16.25
CA ALA A 183 -2.91 -5.37 15.22
C ALA A 183 -2.51 -6.49 14.23
N GLN A 184 -1.21 -6.77 14.09
CA GLN A 184 -0.67 -7.85 13.26
C GLN A 184 -0.43 -9.15 14.02
N ALA A 185 -0.40 -9.11 15.35
CA ALA A 185 -0.25 -10.28 16.19
C ALA A 185 -1.33 -11.35 15.89
N GLY A 186 -0.89 -12.57 15.57
CA GLY A 186 -1.78 -13.69 15.29
C GLY A 186 -2.35 -13.77 13.87
N ARG A 187 -1.93 -12.91 12.93
CA ARG A 187 -2.38 -12.92 11.52
C ARG A 187 -1.68 -13.96 10.61
N GLY A 188 -1.00 -14.95 11.19
CA GLY A 188 -0.26 -15.97 10.44
C GLY A 188 1.18 -15.53 10.05
N PRO A 189 1.83 -16.23 9.10
CA PRO A 189 3.25 -16.03 8.81
C PRO A 189 3.62 -14.64 8.29
N GLU A 190 2.79 -14.04 7.43
CA GLU A 190 2.99 -12.68 6.90
C GLU A 190 2.96 -11.66 8.05
N GLY A 191 1.90 -11.69 8.88
CA GLY A 191 1.81 -10.83 10.06
C GLY A 191 2.96 -11.06 11.06
N SER A 192 3.47 -12.30 11.17
CA SER A 192 4.63 -12.58 12.06
C SER A 192 5.92 -11.91 11.57
N THR A 193 6.11 -11.82 10.26
CA THR A 193 7.29 -11.15 9.66
C THR A 193 7.19 -9.64 9.86
N GLU A 194 5.99 -9.07 9.65
CA GLU A 194 5.74 -7.65 9.88
C GLU A 194 5.93 -7.27 11.35
N VAL A 195 5.41 -8.09 12.28
CA VAL A 195 5.61 -7.92 13.73
C VAL A 195 7.10 -7.87 14.09
N ALA A 196 7.91 -8.81 13.58
CA ALA A 196 9.34 -8.82 13.87
C ALA A 196 10.06 -7.56 13.36
N ALA A 197 9.69 -7.07 12.18
CA ALA A 197 10.23 -5.83 11.62
C ALA A 197 9.85 -4.60 12.47
N ILE A 198 8.61 -4.55 12.96
CA ILE A 198 8.13 -3.48 13.84
C ILE A 198 8.84 -3.53 15.20
N GLU A 199 9.00 -4.73 15.78
CA GLU A 199 9.70 -4.91 17.07
C GLU A 199 11.17 -4.49 17.00
N ALA A 200 11.87 -4.85 15.92
CA ALA A 200 13.23 -4.39 15.68
C ALA A 200 13.30 -2.85 15.62
N TRP A 201 12.38 -2.24 14.86
CA TRP A 201 12.29 -0.78 14.76
C TRP A 201 11.99 -0.12 16.12
N ILE A 202 11.09 -0.68 16.94
CA ILE A 202 10.78 -0.19 18.29
C ILE A 202 12.02 -0.25 19.18
N GLY A 203 12.78 -1.36 19.11
CA GLY A 203 14.03 -1.52 19.85
C GLY A 203 15.05 -0.42 19.53
N ASP A 204 15.30 -0.19 18.24
CA ASP A 204 16.23 0.84 17.77
C ASP A 204 15.77 2.26 18.13
N ALA A 205 14.46 2.52 18.07
CA ALA A 205 13.89 3.80 18.49
C ALA A 205 14.05 4.03 20.02
N LYS A 206 13.82 3.00 20.84
CA LYS A 206 14.00 3.10 22.31
C LYS A 206 15.46 3.24 22.71
N ALA A 207 16.38 2.57 22.01
CA ALA A 207 17.82 2.71 22.25
C ALA A 207 18.29 4.16 22.03
N ARG A 208 17.90 4.79 20.91
CA ARG A 208 18.21 6.20 20.63
C ARG A 208 17.69 7.16 21.69
N LEU A 209 16.50 6.92 22.24
CA LEU A 209 15.96 7.71 23.37
C LEU A 209 16.74 7.54 24.68
N GLY A 210 17.26 6.34 24.93
CA GLY A 210 18.08 6.05 26.11
C GLY A 210 19.44 6.76 26.05
N GLU A 211 20.03 6.85 24.86
CA GLU A 211 21.30 7.55 24.62
C GLU A 211 21.17 9.07 24.78
N THR A 212 20.07 9.67 24.32
CA THR A 212 19.81 11.12 24.50
C THR A 212 19.49 11.50 25.94
N SER A 213 19.19 10.52 26.80
CA SER A 213 18.82 10.72 28.21
C SER A 213 19.99 10.53 29.20
N SER A 214 21.20 10.20 28.72
CA SER A 214 22.41 10.17 29.56
C SER A 214 23.08 11.56 29.60
N PRO A 215 23.24 12.17 30.79
CA PRO A 215 23.82 13.50 30.96
C PRO A 215 25.34 13.57 30.78
#